data_AF-A0A7L2GTQ8-F1
#
_entry.id   AF-A0A7L2GTQ8-F1
#
_cell.length_a   1.000
_cell.length_b   1.000
_cell.length_c   1.000
_cell.angle_alpha   90.00
_cell.angle_beta   90.00
_cell.angle_gamma   90.00
#
_symmetry.space_group_name_H-M   'P 1'
#
loop_
_entity.id
_entity.type
_entity.pdbx_description
1 polymer ?
#
loop_
_entity_poly.entity_id
_entity_poly.type
_entity_poly.pdbx_seq_one_letter_code
_entity_poly.pdbx_strand_id
1 'polypeptide(L)'
;CKSEKFLAACAAGKWILTKEYIINSAESGRWLDETTYEWGYEIEKDTHYSPQMQSAPKRWREELTHSGAPGAFHRWKVVLPDKEGDKRMASIRRVLQAGKATIYSSQMAEHNITHIFINNKILPMQNKKSLSEARYYPLQYLGDYLFENEIQNTEDIQMN
;
A
#
# COMPACT_ATOMS: atom_id res chain seq x y z
N CYS A 1 3.66 -11.65 -4.61
CA CYS A 1 4.55 -11.36 -3.47
C CYS A 1 3.77 -10.49 -2.49
N LYS A 2 3.51 -10.92 -1.25
CA LYS A 2 2.74 -10.13 -0.25
C LYS A 2 3.54 -9.85 1.03
N SER A 3 4.86 -9.77 0.91
CA SER A 3 5.73 -9.51 2.06
C SER A 3 5.62 -8.06 2.52
N GLU A 4 5.94 -7.81 3.79
CA GLU A 4 5.97 -6.46 4.36
C GLU A 4 6.86 -5.51 3.54
N LYS A 5 8.07 -5.97 3.19
CA LYS A 5 9.04 -5.19 2.42
C LYS A 5 8.47 -4.74 1.08
N PHE A 6 7.82 -5.65 0.36
CA PHE A 6 7.25 -5.37 -0.95
C PHE A 6 6.08 -4.39 -0.84
N LEU A 7 5.13 -4.65 0.07
CA LEU A 7 3.97 -3.78 0.29
C LEU A 7 4.39 -2.36 0.73
N ALA A 8 5.34 -2.25 1.65
CA ALA A 8 5.85 -0.97 2.12
C ALA A 8 6.55 -0.18 1.00
N ALA A 9 7.33 -0.84 0.15
CA ALA A 9 7.99 -0.21 -0.99
C ALA A 9 6.98 0.30 -2.03
N CYS A 10 5.96 -0.49 -2.38
CA CYS A 10 4.87 -0.04 -3.24
C CYS A 10 4.14 1.16 -2.63
N ALA A 11 3.72 1.06 -1.36
CA ALA A 11 3.00 2.12 -0.68
C ALA A 11 3.78 3.43 -0.58
N ALA A 12 5.12 3.36 -0.55
CA ALA A 12 6.02 4.51 -0.50
C ALA A 12 6.49 4.99 -1.89
N GLY A 13 6.01 4.39 -2.99
CA GLY A 13 6.35 4.76 -4.37
C GLY A 13 7.83 4.59 -4.69
N LYS A 14 8.48 3.52 -4.17
CA LYS A 14 9.91 3.27 -4.39
C LYS A 14 10.14 2.39 -5.60
N TRP A 15 11.29 2.60 -6.25
CA TRP A 15 11.82 1.65 -7.22
C TRP A 15 11.94 0.27 -6.59
N ILE A 16 11.32 -0.72 -7.21
CA ILE A 16 11.49 -2.13 -6.89
C ILE A 16 12.16 -2.76 -8.09
N LEU A 17 13.45 -3.03 -7.97
CA LEU A 17 14.29 -3.46 -9.09
C LEU A 17 14.64 -4.94 -8.97
N THR A 18 14.87 -5.58 -10.10
CA THR A 18 15.44 -6.93 -10.15
C THR A 18 16.91 -6.90 -9.70
N LYS A 19 17.45 -8.06 -9.33
CA LYS A 19 18.84 -8.18 -8.84
C LYS A 19 19.86 -7.77 -9.91
N GLU A 20 19.51 -7.90 -11.18
CA GLU A 20 20.33 -7.57 -12.34
C GLU A 20 20.72 -6.10 -12.34
N TYR A 21 19.90 -5.20 -11.78
CA TYR A 21 20.26 -3.80 -11.61
C TYR A 21 21.57 -3.62 -10.84
N ILE A 22 21.71 -4.33 -9.72
CA ILE A 22 22.89 -4.24 -8.85
C ILE A 22 24.09 -4.88 -9.54
N ILE A 23 23.91 -6.05 -10.16
CA ILE A 23 24.96 -6.79 -10.85
C ILE A 23 25.52 -5.94 -12.00
N ASN A 24 24.65 -5.48 -12.89
CA ASN A 24 25.05 -4.74 -14.09
C ASN A 24 25.58 -3.33 -13.75
N SER A 25 25.04 -2.68 -12.70
CA SER A 25 25.60 -1.42 -12.21
C SER A 25 27.01 -1.61 -11.67
N ALA A 26 27.25 -2.67 -10.89
CA ALA A 26 28.58 -2.99 -10.38
C ALA A 26 29.58 -3.29 -11.51
N GLU A 27 29.18 -4.08 -12.52
CA GLU A 27 30.00 -4.39 -13.68
C GLU A 27 30.32 -3.14 -14.53
N SER A 28 29.35 -2.23 -14.67
CA SER A 28 29.55 -0.98 -15.43
C SER A 28 30.34 0.09 -14.67
N GLY A 29 30.61 -0.11 -13.38
CA GLY A 29 31.28 0.86 -12.51
C GLY A 29 30.45 2.12 -12.19
N ARG A 30 29.14 2.10 -12.47
CA ARG A 30 28.22 3.22 -12.20
C ARG A 30 26.79 2.71 -12.00
N TRP A 31 25.94 3.53 -11.39
CA TRP A 31 24.50 3.26 -11.36
C TRP A 31 23.92 3.39 -12.77
N LEU A 32 23.16 2.39 -13.19
CA LEU A 32 22.45 2.39 -14.47
C LEU A 32 21.07 3.04 -14.31
N ASP A 33 20.38 3.24 -15.43
CA ASP A 33 18.98 3.65 -15.41
C ASP A 33 18.12 2.50 -14.85
N GLU A 34 17.22 2.82 -13.93
CA GLU A 34 16.39 1.84 -13.22
C GLU A 34 15.28 1.22 -14.09
N THR A 35 14.85 1.89 -15.15
CA THR A 35 13.57 1.65 -15.84
C THR A 35 13.45 0.21 -16.33
N THR A 36 14.46 -0.30 -17.04
CA THR A 36 14.43 -1.67 -17.61
C THR A 36 14.63 -2.77 -16.57
N TYR A 37 15.05 -2.39 -15.35
CA TYR A 37 15.22 -3.30 -14.23
C TYR A 37 14.05 -3.24 -13.25
N GLU A 38 13.07 -2.36 -13.49
CA GLU A 38 11.90 -2.28 -12.64
C GLU A 38 11.12 -3.60 -12.70
N TRP A 39 10.78 -4.13 -11.53
CA TRP A 39 9.98 -5.33 -11.47
C TRP A 39 8.59 -5.07 -12.04
N GLY A 40 8.19 -5.90 -13.00
CA GLY A 40 6.99 -5.66 -13.81
C GLY A 40 7.19 -4.67 -14.96
N TYR A 41 8.44 -4.33 -15.32
CA TYR A 41 8.76 -3.60 -16.56
C TYR A 41 8.18 -4.32 -17.78
N GLU A 42 8.36 -5.64 -17.85
CA GLU A 42 7.64 -6.54 -18.73
C GLU A 42 6.72 -7.44 -17.89
N ILE A 43 5.46 -7.56 -18.33
CA ILE A 43 4.49 -8.43 -17.66
C ILE A 43 4.71 -9.86 -18.13
N GLU A 44 5.22 -10.70 -17.24
CA GLU A 44 5.47 -12.11 -17.52
C GLU A 44 4.16 -12.91 -17.39
N LYS A 45 3.81 -13.65 -18.46
CA LYS A 45 2.56 -14.44 -18.53
C LYS A 45 2.61 -15.74 -17.75
N ASP A 46 3.81 -16.33 -17.59
CA ASP A 46 3.99 -17.67 -17.02
C ASP A 46 4.41 -17.64 -15.54
N THR A 47 4.02 -16.59 -14.81
CA THR A 47 4.31 -16.46 -13.37
C THR A 47 3.06 -16.68 -12.53
N HIS A 48 3.28 -16.97 -11.24
CA HIS A 48 2.21 -17.03 -10.24
C HIS A 48 1.71 -15.64 -9.78
N TYR A 49 2.15 -14.57 -10.45
CA TYR A 49 1.82 -13.19 -10.11
C TYR A 49 0.84 -12.62 -11.13
N SER A 50 -0.28 -12.05 -10.67
CA SER A 50 -1.22 -11.38 -11.57
C SER A 50 -0.58 -10.16 -12.25
N PRO A 51 -1.02 -9.79 -13.47
CA PRO A 51 -0.55 -8.58 -14.15
C PRO A 51 -0.65 -7.31 -13.29
N GLN A 52 -1.72 -7.17 -12.51
CA GLN A 52 -1.95 -6.01 -11.66
C GLN A 52 -1.01 -5.97 -10.45
N MET A 53 -0.63 -7.14 -9.92
CA MET A 53 0.39 -7.21 -8.89
C MET A 53 1.76 -6.90 -9.48
N GLN A 54 2.08 -7.42 -10.68
CA GLN A 54 3.33 -7.14 -11.40
C GLN A 54 3.50 -5.64 -11.68
N SER A 55 2.46 -4.96 -12.15
CA SER A 55 2.52 -3.52 -12.43
C SER A 55 2.46 -2.62 -11.21
N ALA A 56 2.16 -3.15 -10.02
CA ALA A 56 1.91 -2.35 -8.82
C ALA A 56 3.06 -1.41 -8.41
N PRO A 57 4.35 -1.82 -8.43
CA PRO A 57 5.43 -0.94 -8.02
C PRO A 57 5.55 0.30 -8.92
N LYS A 58 5.60 0.07 -10.24
CA LYS A 58 5.65 1.13 -11.26
C LYS A 58 4.46 2.06 -11.14
N ARG A 59 3.25 1.48 -11.09
CA ARG A 59 2.00 2.21 -11.00
C ARG A 59 1.95 3.14 -9.79
N TRP A 60 2.34 2.66 -8.59
CA TRP A 60 2.38 3.52 -7.40
C TRP A 60 3.51 4.55 -7.43
N ARG A 61 4.68 4.21 -7.97
CA ARG A 61 5.80 5.16 -8.12
C ARG A 61 5.38 6.32 -9.03
N GLU A 62 4.80 6.01 -10.19
CA GLU A 62 4.36 7.02 -11.17
C GLU A 62 3.22 7.88 -10.60
N GLU A 63 2.21 7.26 -9.99
CA GLU A 63 1.10 8.00 -9.36
C GLU A 63 1.59 8.97 -8.28
N LEU A 64 2.45 8.51 -7.37
CA LEU A 64 2.93 9.36 -6.27
C LEU A 64 3.87 10.46 -6.76
N THR A 65 4.59 10.20 -7.86
CA THR A 65 5.40 11.23 -8.53
C THR A 65 4.51 12.27 -9.20
N HIS A 66 3.47 11.84 -9.91
CA HIS A 66 2.56 12.70 -10.65
C HIS A 66 1.68 13.56 -9.72
N SER A 67 1.04 12.92 -8.73
CA SER A 67 0.17 13.59 -7.76
C SER A 67 0.92 14.41 -6.69
N GLY A 68 2.23 14.17 -6.53
CA GLY A 68 3.03 14.74 -5.44
C GLY A 68 2.64 14.21 -4.04
N ALA A 69 1.79 13.18 -3.97
CA ALA A 69 1.37 12.60 -2.70
C ALA A 69 2.55 11.91 -1.98
N PRO A 70 2.66 12.04 -0.65
CA PRO A 70 3.83 11.53 0.08
C PRO A 70 3.79 10.00 0.28
N GLY A 71 2.69 9.32 -0.06
CA GLY A 71 2.51 7.88 0.02
C GLY A 71 1.08 7.44 -0.31
N ALA A 72 0.89 6.16 -0.64
CA ALA A 72 -0.36 5.57 -1.12
C ALA A 72 -1.55 5.71 -0.15
N PHE A 73 -1.26 5.88 1.14
CA PHE A 73 -2.24 5.96 2.23
C PHE A 73 -2.24 7.34 2.89
N HIS A 74 -1.71 8.38 2.24
CA HIS A 74 -1.51 9.69 2.89
C HIS A 74 -2.79 10.37 3.39
N ARG A 75 -3.95 9.98 2.87
CA ARG A 75 -5.28 10.45 3.31
C ARG A 75 -5.96 9.51 4.32
N TRP A 76 -5.32 8.39 4.64
CA TRP A 76 -5.91 7.40 5.54
C TRP A 76 -5.71 7.80 6.99
N LYS A 77 -6.82 7.94 7.70
CA LYS A 77 -6.90 7.96 9.16
C LYS A 77 -7.30 6.57 9.64
N VAL A 78 -6.38 5.89 10.31
CA VAL A 78 -6.46 4.45 10.58
C VAL A 78 -6.50 4.17 12.06
N VAL A 79 -7.40 3.28 12.46
CA VAL A 79 -7.33 2.62 13.77
C VAL A 79 -6.89 1.17 13.57
N LEU A 80 -5.86 0.77 14.32
CA LEU A 80 -5.37 -0.61 14.38
C LEU A 80 -5.66 -1.21 15.75
N PRO A 81 -6.07 -2.48 15.87
CA PRO A 81 -6.23 -3.13 17.15
C PRO A 81 -4.86 -3.22 17.82
N ASP A 82 -4.71 -2.61 18.98
CA ASP A 82 -3.48 -2.72 19.73
C ASP A 82 -3.47 -4.05 20.49
N LYS A 83 -2.56 -4.94 20.09
CA LYS A 83 -2.26 -6.17 20.81
C LYS A 83 -0.75 -6.27 20.91
N GLU A 84 -0.25 -5.96 22.09
CA GLU A 84 1.16 -6.12 22.47
C GLU A 84 1.67 -7.50 22.00
N GLY A 85 2.78 -7.53 21.27
CA GLY A 85 3.40 -8.77 20.78
C GLY A 85 2.82 -9.37 19.49
N ASP A 86 1.76 -8.81 18.88
CA ASP A 86 1.27 -9.28 17.59
C ASP A 86 2.18 -8.80 16.43
N LYS A 87 3.14 -9.67 16.06
CA LYS A 87 4.11 -9.42 14.99
C LYS A 87 3.43 -9.04 13.66
N ARG A 88 2.27 -9.62 13.36
CA ARG A 88 1.53 -9.33 12.12
C ARG A 88 0.96 -7.91 12.17
N MET A 89 0.45 -7.47 13.33
CA MET A 89 -0.06 -6.10 13.48
C MET A 89 1.08 -5.09 13.39
N ALA A 90 2.24 -5.40 13.97
CA ALA A 90 3.42 -4.57 13.84
C ALA A 90 3.87 -4.42 12.37
N SER A 91 3.86 -5.51 11.60
CA SER A 91 4.13 -5.46 10.15
C SER A 91 3.13 -4.59 9.38
N ILE A 92 1.84 -4.75 9.67
CA ILE A 92 0.77 -3.96 9.04
C ILE A 92 0.91 -2.47 9.36
N ARG A 93 1.21 -2.14 10.63
CA ARG A 93 1.49 -0.77 11.07
C ARG A 93 2.65 -0.16 10.27
N ARG A 94 3.74 -0.90 10.06
CA ARG A 94 4.90 -0.40 9.29
C ARG A 94 4.58 -0.17 7.82
N VAL A 95 3.79 -1.05 7.19
CA VAL A 95 3.30 -0.84 5.81
C VAL A 95 2.44 0.43 5.71
N LEU A 96 1.51 0.60 6.65
CA LEU A 96 0.66 1.80 6.72
C LEU A 96 1.47 3.09 6.89
N GLN A 97 2.45 3.07 7.79
CA GLN A 97 3.36 4.20 8.01
C GLN A 97 4.23 4.49 6.79
N ALA A 98 4.72 3.47 6.08
CA ALA A 98 5.48 3.64 4.84
C ALA A 98 4.64 4.36 3.77
N GLY A 99 3.35 4.02 3.66
CA GLY A 99 2.40 4.73 2.80
C GLY A 99 1.83 6.02 3.39
N LYS A 100 2.36 6.53 4.51
CA LYS A 100 1.96 7.78 5.16
C LYS A 100 0.54 7.84 5.73
N ALA A 101 -0.02 6.70 6.09
CA ALA A 101 -1.25 6.69 6.88
C ALA A 101 -1.02 7.34 8.26
N THR A 102 -2.03 8.06 8.75
CA THR A 102 -2.07 8.55 10.13
C THR A 102 -2.75 7.52 11.01
N ILE A 103 -2.08 7.04 12.06
CA ILE A 103 -2.56 5.94 12.89
C ILE A 103 -2.94 6.46 14.27
N TYR A 104 -4.18 6.17 14.69
CA TYR A 104 -4.75 6.53 15.97
C TYR A 104 -4.85 5.31 16.90
N SER A 105 -4.78 5.55 18.21
CA SER A 105 -4.93 4.52 19.24
C SER A 105 -6.39 4.09 19.45
N SER A 106 -7.36 4.96 19.14
CA SER A 106 -8.79 4.70 19.34
C SER A 106 -9.66 5.46 18.33
N GLN A 107 -10.83 4.91 18.05
CA GLN A 107 -11.86 5.57 17.21
C GLN A 107 -12.39 6.87 17.82
N MET A 108 -12.30 7.02 19.15
CA MET A 108 -12.73 8.24 19.84
C MET A 108 -11.70 9.37 19.80
N ALA A 109 -10.48 9.10 19.32
CA ALA A 109 -9.42 10.09 19.29
C ALA A 109 -9.69 11.19 18.25
N GLU A 110 -10.38 10.87 17.16
CA GLU A 110 -10.50 11.76 16.02
C GLU A 110 -11.88 11.68 15.34
N HIS A 111 -12.36 12.82 14.84
CA HIS A 111 -13.45 12.83 13.86
C HIS A 111 -12.92 12.39 12.48
N ASN A 112 -13.74 11.63 11.75
CA ASN A 112 -13.48 11.16 10.37
C ASN A 112 -12.42 10.04 10.24
N ILE A 113 -12.43 9.04 11.13
CA ILE A 113 -11.67 7.80 10.88
C ILE A 113 -12.14 7.17 9.56
N THR A 114 -11.18 6.85 8.70
CA THR A 114 -11.46 6.30 7.36
C THR A 114 -11.43 4.77 7.33
N HIS A 115 -10.49 4.18 8.08
CA HIS A 115 -10.22 2.75 8.06
C HIS A 115 -10.03 2.21 9.47
N ILE A 116 -10.77 1.15 9.79
CA ILE A 116 -10.56 0.37 11.01
C ILE A 116 -10.15 -1.04 10.56
N PHE A 117 -8.88 -1.41 10.76
CA PHE A 117 -8.47 -2.77 10.41
C PHE A 117 -8.85 -3.74 11.53
N ILE A 118 -9.34 -4.91 11.14
CA ILE A 118 -9.69 -5.99 12.06
C ILE A 118 -8.95 -7.27 11.67
N ASN A 119 -8.57 -8.04 12.68
CA ASN A 119 -8.09 -9.39 12.43
C ASN A 119 -9.31 -10.27 12.09
N ASN A 120 -9.26 -11.05 11.01
CA ASN A 120 -10.38 -11.85 10.48
C ASN A 120 -11.06 -12.78 11.51
N LYS A 121 -10.45 -13.01 12.68
CA LYS A 121 -11.03 -13.78 13.78
C LYS A 121 -12.07 -13.01 14.61
N ILE A 122 -12.19 -11.70 14.43
CA ILE A 122 -13.09 -10.82 15.17
C ILE A 122 -13.88 -10.01 14.15
N LEU A 123 -14.93 -10.60 13.59
CA LEU A 123 -16.02 -9.79 13.06
C LEU A 123 -16.77 -9.26 14.28
N PRO A 124 -16.78 -7.94 14.55
CA PRO A 124 -17.69 -7.43 15.54
C PRO A 124 -19.10 -7.70 15.03
N MET A 125 -19.88 -8.50 15.77
CA MET A 125 -21.33 -8.49 15.64
C MET A 125 -21.78 -7.04 15.68
N GLN A 126 -22.45 -6.64 14.61
CA GLN A 126 -22.86 -5.27 14.35
C GLN A 126 -23.82 -4.84 15.45
N ASN A 127 -23.33 -4.15 16.48
CA ASN A 127 -24.15 -3.58 17.55
C ASN A 127 -23.37 -2.52 18.31
N LYS A 128 -23.02 -1.43 17.63
CA LYS A 128 -22.87 -0.11 18.26
C LYS A 128 -23.00 0.93 17.16
N LYS A 129 -24.12 1.66 17.16
CA LYS A 129 -24.27 2.94 16.47
C LYS A 129 -23.04 3.79 16.79
N SER A 130 -22.09 3.86 15.88
CA SER A 130 -20.95 4.76 15.96
C SER A 130 -21.24 5.92 15.02
N LEU A 131 -21.13 7.14 15.54
CA LEU A 131 -21.34 8.43 14.87
C LEU A 131 -20.29 8.73 13.78
N SER A 132 -19.56 7.73 13.27
CA SER A 132 -18.48 7.92 12.30
C SER A 132 -18.70 7.08 11.05
N GLU A 133 -18.37 7.65 9.89
CA GLU A 133 -18.38 7.01 8.56
C GLU A 133 -17.31 5.91 8.39
N ALA A 134 -16.65 5.52 9.48
CA ALA A 134 -15.50 4.62 9.47
C ALA A 134 -15.89 3.21 9.02
N ARG A 135 -15.18 2.70 8.01
CA ARG A 135 -15.39 1.35 7.47
C ARG A 135 -14.41 0.35 8.09
N TYR A 136 -14.88 -0.88 8.29
CA TYR A 136 -14.09 -1.98 8.83
C TYR A 136 -13.47 -2.78 7.69
N TYR A 137 -12.16 -3.04 7.76
CA TYR A 137 -11.43 -3.74 6.71
C TYR A 137 -10.65 -4.94 7.24
N PRO A 138 -10.65 -6.09 6.55
CA PRO A 138 -9.73 -7.16 6.85
C PRO A 138 -8.31 -6.72 6.52
N LEU A 139 -7.31 -7.32 7.20
CA LEU A 139 -5.90 -6.98 6.96
C LEU A 139 -5.43 -7.28 5.53
N GLN A 140 -6.13 -8.19 4.83
CA GLN A 140 -5.85 -8.52 3.43
C GLN A 140 -6.09 -7.31 2.50
N TYR A 141 -6.99 -6.41 2.89
CA TYR A 141 -7.35 -5.22 2.12
C TYR A 141 -6.16 -4.33 1.77
N LEU A 142 -5.10 -4.32 2.60
CA LEU A 142 -3.88 -3.55 2.28
C LEU A 142 -3.20 -4.05 1.01
N GLY A 143 -3.11 -5.37 0.84
CA GLY A 143 -2.57 -5.95 -0.38
C GLY A 143 -3.49 -5.67 -1.56
N ASP A 144 -4.78 -5.88 -1.36
CA ASP A 144 -5.79 -5.73 -2.42
C ASP A 144 -5.83 -4.27 -2.91
N TYR A 145 -5.82 -3.29 -2.01
CA TYR A 145 -5.74 -1.87 -2.36
C TYR A 145 -4.48 -1.52 -3.17
N LEU A 146 -3.33 -2.09 -2.80
CA LEU A 146 -2.08 -1.83 -3.50
C LEU A 146 -2.02 -2.52 -4.86
N PHE A 147 -2.69 -3.66 -5.05
CA PHE A 147 -2.60 -4.47 -6.26
C PHE A 147 -3.76 -4.29 -7.22
N GLU A 148 -4.98 -4.09 -6.75
CA GLU A 148 -6.21 -4.21 -7.55
C GLU A 148 -6.83 -2.87 -7.96
N ASN A 149 -6.49 -1.77 -7.28
CA ASN A 149 -7.04 -0.47 -7.69
C ASN A 149 -6.45 -0.02 -9.02
N GLU A 150 -7.31 0.05 -10.04
CA GLU A 150 -7.16 1.02 -11.12
C GLU A 150 -7.17 2.41 -10.47
N ILE A 151 -6.10 3.15 -10.65
CA ILE A 151 -5.97 4.48 -10.04
C ILE A 151 -6.97 5.36 -10.77
N GLN A 152 -8.03 5.75 -10.07
CA GLN A 152 -8.98 6.73 -10.58
C GLN A 152 -8.27 8.09 -10.63
N ASN A 153 -7.86 8.49 -11.84
CA ASN A 153 -7.47 9.86 -12.11
C ASN A 153 -8.60 10.77 -11.60
N THR A 154 -8.35 11.53 -10.55
CA THR A 154 -9.37 12.38 -9.92
C THR A 154 -9.62 13.67 -10.73
N GLU A 155 -9.20 13.72 -11.99
CA GLU A 155 -9.43 14.86 -12.88
C GLU A 155 -10.84 14.86 -13.50
N ASP A 156 -11.58 13.75 -13.46
CA ASP A 156 -12.92 13.65 -14.09
C ASP A 156 -14.11 14.03 -13.18
N ILE A 157 -13.90 14.62 -12.00
CA ILE A 157 -15.01 15.08 -11.12
C ILE A 157 -15.33 16.59 -11.29
N GLN A 158 -14.70 17.28 -12.25
CA GLN A 158 -15.16 18.60 -12.70
C GLN A 158 -15.57 18.56 -14.17
N MET A 159 -16.73 17.98 -14.46
CA MET A 159 -17.66 18.46 -15.51
C MET A 159 -18.88 17.55 -15.61
N ASN A 160 -19.97 17.93 -14.92
CA ASN A 160 -21.32 18.10 -15.47
C ASN A 160 -22.28 18.58 -14.39
#